data_AF-A0A9P0PDN8-F1
#
_entry.id   AF-A0A9P0PDN8-F1
#
_cell.length_a   1.000
_cell.length_b   1.000
_cell.length_c   1.000
_cell.angle_alpha   90.00
_cell.angle_beta   90.00
_cell.angle_gamma   90.00
#
_symmetry.space_group_name_H-M   'P 1'
#
loop_
_entity.id
_entity.type
_entity.pdbx_description
1 polymer ?
#
loop_
_entity_poly.entity_id
_entity_poly.type
_entity_poly.pdbx_seq_one_letter_code
_entity_poly.pdbx_strand_id
1 'polypeptide(L)'
;MAFLENIKDQAIAPDHLIAWSDSAGGQNKKKYIVCLWHYLINSGVFRKIDHKFPEVGHTFMNSDRDFAAVEKAIRKHRSIYTIDQYISIMAEARKKTPFNITRMADKFVDIKELPRKLGLVDRKKTTTNEKFSFRHVRWIQIEEFGITK
;
A
#
# COMPACT_ATOMS: atom_id res chain seq x y z
N MET A 1 3.29 9.55 -10.71
CA MET A 1 2.90 8.96 -12.01
C MET A 1 3.86 7.85 -12.41
N ALA A 2 5.18 8.04 -12.32
CA ALA A 2 6.20 7.02 -12.64
C ALA A 2 6.06 5.65 -11.93
N PHE A 3 5.57 5.59 -10.67
CA PHE A 3 5.31 4.30 -9.99
C PHE A 3 4.19 3.49 -10.63
N LEU A 4 3.16 4.17 -11.18
CA LEU A 4 1.99 3.53 -11.77
C LEU A 4 2.27 3.11 -13.22
N GLU A 5 3.12 3.87 -13.92
CA GLU A 5 3.65 3.49 -15.24
C GLU A 5 4.48 2.20 -15.17
N ASN A 6 5.27 2.01 -14.12
CA ASN A 6 6.06 0.80 -13.90
C ASN A 6 5.19 -0.47 -13.70
N ILE A 7 3.95 -0.32 -13.23
CA ILE A 7 2.98 -1.43 -13.12
C ILE A 7 2.37 -1.76 -14.49
N LYS A 8 2.17 -0.74 -15.35
CA LYS A 8 1.62 -0.91 -16.71
C LYS A 8 2.63 -1.52 -17.69
N ASP A 9 3.92 -1.24 -17.51
CA ASP A 9 5.00 -1.76 -18.37
C ASP A 9 5.33 -3.25 -18.11
N GLN A 10 4.73 -3.87 -17.08
CA GLN A 10 4.76 -5.32 -16.94
C GLN A 10 3.70 -5.93 -17.86
N ALA A 11 4.14 -6.45 -19.01
CA ALA A 11 3.33 -7.04 -20.09
C ALA A 11 2.36 -8.18 -19.69
N ILE A 12 2.29 -8.53 -18.40
CA ILE A 12 1.40 -9.52 -17.80
C ILE A 12 1.01 -9.04 -16.38
N ALA A 13 0.49 -7.81 -16.24
CA ALA A 13 -0.13 -7.43 -14.98
C ALA A 13 -1.41 -8.27 -14.81
N PRO A 14 -1.56 -9.06 -13.73
CA PRO A 14 -2.75 -9.88 -13.55
C PRO A 14 -3.98 -8.97 -13.44
N ASP A 15 -5.10 -9.34 -14.07
CA ASP A 15 -6.38 -8.61 -14.00
C ASP A 15 -6.87 -8.42 -12.54
N HIS A 16 -6.36 -9.22 -11.61
CA HIS A 16 -6.77 -9.28 -10.22
C HIS A 16 -5.59 -9.06 -9.28
N LEU A 17 -5.66 -8.00 -8.47
CA LEU A 17 -4.73 -7.74 -7.37
C LEU A 17 -5.31 -8.22 -6.04
N ILE A 18 -4.55 -9.02 -5.29
CA ILE A 18 -4.85 -9.34 -3.89
C ILE A 18 -3.80 -8.66 -3.01
N ALA A 19 -4.19 -7.57 -2.36
CA ALA A 19 -3.35 -6.83 -1.43
C ALA A 19 -3.62 -7.28 0.02
N TRP A 20 -2.55 -7.46 0.79
CA TRP A 20 -2.60 -7.69 2.23
C TRP A 20 -1.92 -6.54 2.95
N SER A 21 -2.55 -6.02 4.00
CA SER A 21 -1.94 -4.99 4.85
C SER A 21 -2.36 -5.17 6.30
N ASP A 22 -1.57 -4.64 7.23
CA ASP A 22 -1.97 -4.61 8.63
C ASP A 22 -3.23 -3.75 8.83
N SER A 23 -3.90 -4.01 9.95
CA SER A 23 -5.11 -3.26 10.34
C SER A 23 -4.78 -1.87 10.92
N ALA A 24 -3.64 -1.26 10.59
CA ALA A 24 -3.24 0.05 11.11
C ALA A 24 -4.21 1.14 10.63
N GLY A 25 -5.10 1.58 11.53
CA GLY A 25 -6.17 2.55 11.27
C GLY A 25 -5.71 3.90 10.72
N GLY A 26 -4.47 4.29 11.00
CA GLY A 26 -3.87 5.54 10.55
C GLY A 26 -3.41 5.52 9.08
N GLN A 27 -3.01 4.35 8.57
CA GLN A 27 -2.28 4.21 7.32
C GLN A 27 -3.12 3.47 6.28
N ASN A 28 -3.38 2.18 6.52
CA ASN A 28 -3.93 1.29 5.49
C ASN A 28 -5.47 1.27 5.46
N LYS A 29 -6.12 1.70 6.55
CA LYS A 29 -7.59 1.80 6.67
C LYS A 29 -8.07 3.24 6.54
N LYS A 30 -7.78 3.84 5.38
CA LYS A 30 -8.15 5.22 5.04
C LYS A 30 -8.82 5.30 3.68
N LYS A 31 -9.68 6.31 3.49
CA LYS A 31 -10.34 6.59 2.21
C LYS A 31 -9.38 6.77 1.04
N TYR A 32 -8.17 7.28 1.28
CA TYR A 32 -7.19 7.51 0.23
C TYR A 32 -6.71 6.20 -0.41
N ILE A 33 -6.64 5.12 0.36
CA ILE A 33 -6.33 3.78 -0.16
C ILE A 33 -7.46 3.30 -1.09
N VAL A 34 -8.72 3.47 -0.66
CA VAL A 34 -9.89 3.15 -1.50
C VAL A 34 -9.89 3.97 -2.79
N CYS A 35 -9.55 5.27 -2.71
CA CYS A 35 -9.45 6.14 -3.88
C CYS A 35 -8.32 5.73 -4.83
N LEU A 36 -7.17 5.29 -4.30
CA LEU A 36 -6.07 4.77 -5.08
C LEU A 36 -6.46 3.50 -5.83
N TRP A 37 -7.14 2.57 -5.16
CA TRP A 37 -7.65 1.36 -5.81
C TRP A 37 -8.67 1.66 -6.90
N HIS A 38 -9.60 2.59 -6.66
CA HIS A 38 -10.52 3.07 -7.70
C HIS A 38 -9.79 3.68 -8.90
N TYR A 39 -8.76 4.50 -8.67
CA TYR A 39 -7.95 5.05 -9.75
C TYR A 39 -7.29 3.95 -10.59
N LEU A 40 -6.78 2.90 -9.95
CA LEU A 40 -6.13 1.78 -10.63
C LEU A 40 -7.12 0.96 -11.48
N ILE A 41 -8.33 0.74 -10.98
CA ILE A 41 -9.42 0.13 -11.77
C ILE A 41 -9.79 1.03 -12.96
N ASN A 42 -10.11 2.29 -12.71
CA ASN A 42 -10.55 3.23 -13.76
C ASN A 42 -9.47 3.53 -14.81
N SER A 43 -8.19 3.34 -14.47
CA SER A 43 -7.07 3.52 -15.41
C SER A 43 -6.73 2.24 -16.20
N GLY A 44 -7.54 1.18 -16.03
CA GLY A 44 -7.41 -0.10 -16.73
C GLY A 44 -6.23 -0.94 -16.28
N VAL A 45 -5.63 -0.66 -15.10
CA VAL A 45 -4.48 -1.44 -14.59
C VAL A 45 -4.94 -2.78 -14.05
N PHE A 46 -6.09 -2.79 -13.36
CA PHE A 46 -6.69 -3.99 -12.78
C PHE A 46 -8.18 -3.99 -13.10
N ARG A 47 -8.80 -5.17 -13.21
CA ARG A 47 -10.27 -5.34 -13.25
C ARG A 47 -10.86 -5.53 -11.86
N LYS A 48 -10.08 -6.11 -10.96
CA LYS A 48 -10.49 -6.42 -9.59
C LYS A 48 -9.34 -6.18 -8.61
N ILE A 49 -9.66 -5.59 -7.47
CA ILE A 49 -8.72 -5.42 -6.36
C ILE A 49 -9.39 -5.89 -5.07
N ASP A 50 -8.79 -6.88 -4.42
CA ASP A 50 -9.15 -7.33 -3.07
C ASP A 50 -8.08 -6.88 -2.08
N HIS A 51 -8.42 -5.95 -1.19
CA HIS A 51 -7.56 -5.51 -0.11
C HIS A 51 -8.04 -6.12 1.21
N LYS A 52 -7.24 -7.06 1.73
CA LYS A 52 -7.56 -7.89 2.90
C LYS A 52 -6.71 -7.47 4.10
N PHE A 53 -7.32 -7.57 5.28
CA PHE A 53 -6.68 -7.25 6.55
C PHE A 53 -6.68 -8.50 7.46
N PRO A 54 -5.53 -8.87 8.05
CA PRO A 54 -5.47 -9.98 8.98
C PRO A 54 -6.23 -9.65 10.28
N GLU A 55 -6.75 -10.69 10.92
CA GLU A 55 -7.35 -10.58 12.24
C GLU A 55 -6.29 -10.25 13.30
N VAL A 56 -6.75 -9.63 14.39
CA VAL A 56 -5.89 -9.29 15.53
C VAL A 56 -5.29 -10.60 16.08
N GLY A 57 -3.96 -10.68 16.16
CA GLY A 57 -3.24 -11.89 16.58
C GLY A 57 -2.60 -12.70 15.45
N HIS A 58 -2.93 -12.43 14.19
CA HIS A 58 -2.35 -13.10 13.01
C HIS A 58 -1.49 -12.16 12.15
N THR A 59 -0.83 -11.19 12.79
CA THR A 59 -0.17 -10.06 12.12
C THR A 59 1.27 -10.36 11.69
N PHE A 60 1.69 -11.62 11.57
CA PHE A 60 3.05 -11.98 11.14
C PHE A 60 3.27 -11.74 9.65
N MET A 61 3.23 -10.48 9.22
CA MET A 61 3.53 -10.12 7.84
C MET A 61 5.02 -10.30 7.58
N ASN A 62 5.37 -10.74 6.37
CA ASN A 62 6.76 -10.88 5.95
C ASN A 62 7.51 -9.54 6.06
N SER A 63 6.81 -8.42 5.83
CA SER A 63 7.34 -7.07 6.01
C SER A 63 7.91 -6.84 7.41
N ASP A 64 7.22 -7.31 8.46
CA ASP A 64 7.64 -7.08 9.85
C ASP A 64 8.95 -7.82 10.15
N ARG A 65 9.11 -9.01 9.56
CA ARG A 65 10.35 -9.78 9.65
C ARG A 65 11.50 -9.07 8.92
N ASP A 66 11.22 -8.47 7.77
CA ASP A 66 12.20 -7.72 6.99
C ASP A 66 12.64 -6.45 7.72
N PHE A 67 11.69 -5.66 8.22
CA PHE A 67 11.98 -4.47 9.01
C PHE A 67 12.69 -4.80 10.33
N ALA A 68 12.35 -5.90 10.99
CA ALA A 68 13.07 -6.34 12.19
C ALA A 68 14.54 -6.68 11.90
N ALA A 69 14.84 -7.31 10.76
CA ALA A 69 16.22 -7.60 10.35
C ALA A 69 17.01 -6.30 10.10
N VAL A 70 16.39 -5.35 9.38
CA VAL A 70 16.96 -4.02 9.13
C VAL A 70 17.18 -3.25 10.44
N GLU A 71 16.19 -3.22 11.32
CA GLU A 71 16.28 -2.54 12.61
C GLU A 71 17.40 -3.13 13.48
N LYS A 72 17.54 -4.46 13.50
CA LYS A 72 18.65 -5.13 14.20
C LYS A 72 20.01 -4.77 13.63
N ALA A 73 20.12 -4.58 12.30
CA ALA A 73 21.37 -4.14 11.68
C ALA A 73 21.68 -2.67 12.02
N ILE A 74 20.68 -1.80 11.95
CA ILE A 74 20.80 -0.37 12.31
C ILE A 74 21.23 -0.21 13.76
N ARG A 75 20.61 -0.94 14.71
CA ARG A 75 20.92 -0.85 16.15
C ARG A 75 22.36 -1.22 16.51
N LYS A 76 23.09 -1.94 15.65
CA LYS A 76 24.53 -2.25 15.84
C LYS A 76 25.43 -1.07 15.52
N HIS A 77 24.93 -0.09 14.79
CA HIS A 77 25.68 1.09 14.38
C HIS A 77 25.35 2.23 15.33
N ARG A 78 26.35 2.71 16.08
CA ARG A 78 26.18 3.79 17.06
C ARG A 78 25.84 5.13 16.41
N SER A 79 26.36 5.36 15.20
CA SER A 79 26.17 6.61 14.46
C SER A 79 25.97 6.34 12.98
N ILE A 80 24.93 6.93 12.41
CA ILE A 80 24.63 6.91 10.98
C ILE A 80 24.39 8.36 10.56
N TYR A 81 25.20 8.85 9.60
CA TYR A 81 25.25 10.26 9.23
C TYR A 81 24.76 10.52 7.81
N THR A 82 24.71 9.50 6.95
CA THR A 82 24.30 9.65 5.55
C THR A 82 23.26 8.63 5.13
N ILE A 83 22.51 8.96 4.08
CA ILE A 83 21.54 8.05 3.48
C ILE A 83 22.25 6.85 2.84
N ASP A 84 23.41 7.05 2.23
CA ASP A 84 24.22 5.95 1.67
C ASP A 84 24.61 4.94 2.74
N GLN A 85 24.97 5.39 3.96
CA GLN A 85 25.23 4.48 5.07
C GLN A 85 24.01 3.65 5.45
N TYR A 86 22.82 4.25 5.47
CA TYR A 86 21.58 3.49 5.67
C TYR A 86 21.38 2.42 4.59
N ILE A 87 21.64 2.76 3.33
CA ILE A 87 21.51 1.81 2.20
C ILE A 87 22.49 0.64 2.37
N SER A 88 23.76 0.92 2.69
CA SER A 88 24.76 -0.13 2.94
C SER A 88 24.35 -1.04 4.12
N ILE A 89 23.92 -0.46 5.24
CA ILE A 89 23.48 -1.22 6.42
C ILE A 89 22.25 -2.08 6.11
N MET A 90 21.28 -1.54 5.37
CA MET A 90 20.11 -2.29 4.93
C MET A 90 20.52 -3.44 4.00
N ALA A 91 21.46 -3.24 3.08
CA ALA A 91 21.90 -4.28 2.16
C ALA A 91 22.53 -5.47 2.92
N GLU A 92 23.27 -5.18 3.99
CA GLU A 92 23.94 -6.16 4.84
C GLU A 92 23.02 -6.83 5.87
N ALA A 93 21.80 -6.32 6.07
CA ALA A 93 20.87 -6.80 7.10
C ALA A 93 20.44 -8.27 6.90
N ARG A 94 20.47 -8.78 5.65
CA ARG A 94 20.23 -10.19 5.32
C ARG A 94 21.35 -10.76 4.43
N LYS A 95 22.15 -11.67 4.99
CA LYS A 95 23.26 -12.32 4.26
C LYS A 95 22.83 -13.29 3.16
N LYS A 96 21.73 -14.04 3.37
CA LYS A 96 21.27 -15.07 2.42
C LYS A 96 20.41 -14.52 1.29
N THR A 97 19.59 -13.51 1.58
CA THR A 97 18.68 -12.88 0.62
C THR A 97 18.76 -11.36 0.81
N PRO A 98 19.73 -10.69 0.19
CA PRO A 98 19.91 -9.25 0.33
C PRO A 98 18.69 -8.50 -0.20
N PHE A 99 18.39 -7.35 0.40
CA PHE A 99 17.26 -6.53 -0.01
C PHE A 99 17.57 -5.76 -1.30
N ASN A 100 16.57 -5.62 -2.17
CA ASN A 100 16.65 -4.66 -3.27
C ASN A 100 16.25 -3.27 -2.74
N ILE A 101 17.24 -2.39 -2.58
CA ILE A 101 17.04 -1.08 -1.97
C ILE A 101 16.92 -0.03 -3.06
N THR A 102 15.79 0.66 -3.08
CA THR A 102 15.51 1.72 -4.05
C THR A 102 15.35 3.06 -3.33
N ARG A 103 16.04 4.10 -3.81
CA ARG A 103 15.83 5.49 -3.37
C ARG A 103 14.48 6.01 -3.89
N MET A 104 13.71 6.63 -3.00
CA MET A 104 12.34 7.08 -3.24
C MET A 104 12.16 8.62 -3.23
N ALA A 105 13.23 9.41 -3.03
CA ALA A 105 13.14 10.85 -2.77
C ALA A 105 12.31 11.63 -3.81
N ASP A 106 12.36 11.22 -5.07
CA ASP A 106 11.69 11.79 -6.25
C ASP A 106 10.41 11.04 -6.66
N LYS A 107 10.03 9.99 -5.92
CA LYS A 107 8.96 9.05 -6.30
C LYS A 107 7.72 9.14 -5.41
N PHE A 108 7.70 10.08 -4.46
CA PHE A 108 6.53 10.33 -3.63
C PHE A 108 5.45 11.11 -4.39
N VAL A 109 4.20 10.67 -4.26
CA VAL A 109 3.04 11.29 -4.91
C VAL A 109 2.02 11.65 -3.83
N ASP A 110 1.59 12.92 -3.80
CA ASP A 110 0.46 13.33 -2.95
C ASP A 110 -0.87 12.98 -3.65
N ILE A 111 -1.69 12.17 -2.98
CA ILE A 111 -2.99 11.71 -3.47
C ILE A 111 -4.18 12.38 -2.78
N LYS A 112 -3.96 13.45 -1.99
CA LYS A 112 -5.05 14.16 -1.28
C LYS A 112 -6.11 14.73 -2.20
N GLU A 113 -5.73 15.17 -3.41
CA GLU A 113 -6.65 15.72 -4.40
C GLU A 113 -7.32 14.63 -5.26
N LEU A 114 -6.88 13.38 -5.17
CA LEU A 114 -7.42 12.28 -5.97
C LEU A 114 -8.92 12.03 -5.74
N PRO A 115 -9.46 12.05 -4.49
CA PRO A 115 -10.89 11.89 -4.27
C PRO A 115 -11.71 12.97 -4.99
N ARG A 116 -11.22 14.22 -4.99
CA ARG A 116 -11.88 15.34 -5.67
C ARG A 116 -11.88 15.14 -7.19
N LYS A 117 -10.75 14.73 -7.76
CA LYS A 117 -10.61 14.46 -9.20
C LYS A 117 -11.49 13.29 -9.67
N LEU A 118 -11.68 12.28 -8.84
CA LEU A 118 -12.52 11.11 -9.15
C LEU A 118 -14.01 11.33 -8.79
N GLY A 119 -14.38 12.48 -8.23
CA GLY A 119 -15.76 12.72 -7.77
C GLY A 119 -16.19 11.81 -6.60
N LEU A 120 -15.24 11.26 -5.84
CA LEU A 120 -15.52 10.33 -4.74
C LEU A 120 -15.93 11.09 -3.48
N VAL A 121 -17.11 10.76 -2.97
CA VAL A 121 -17.65 11.34 -1.73
C VAL A 121 -17.35 10.42 -0.56
N ASP A 122 -16.85 11.00 0.53
CA ASP A 122 -16.60 10.30 1.79
C ASP A 122 -17.90 10.00 2.53
N ARG A 123 -18.53 8.87 2.16
CA ARG A 123 -19.77 8.41 2.78
C ARG A 123 -19.48 7.71 4.11
N LYS A 124 -20.02 8.28 5.19
CA LYS A 124 -19.91 7.71 6.55
C LYS A 124 -21.07 6.78 6.92
N LYS A 125 -21.97 6.53 5.96
CA LYS A 125 -23.14 5.68 6.14
C LYS A 125 -23.23 4.66 5.01
N THR A 126 -23.72 3.48 5.36
CA THR A 126 -24.06 2.42 4.42
C THR A 126 -25.37 2.73 3.69
N THR A 127 -25.70 1.92 2.69
CA THR A 127 -27.01 1.96 2.00
C THR A 127 -28.17 1.66 2.94
N THR A 128 -27.92 0.92 4.03
CA THR A 128 -28.87 0.65 5.13
C THR A 128 -28.95 1.79 6.15
N ASN A 129 -28.28 2.93 5.90
CA ASN A 129 -28.21 4.11 6.78
C ASN A 129 -27.48 3.86 8.12
N GLU A 130 -26.74 2.75 8.24
CA GLU A 130 -25.92 2.43 9.41
C GLU A 130 -24.60 3.20 9.38
N LYS A 131 -24.04 3.49 10.56
CA LYS A 131 -22.74 4.17 10.65
C LYS A 131 -21.63 3.24 10.17
N PHE A 132 -20.85 3.69 9.19
CA PHE A 132 -19.70 2.95 8.68
C PHE A 132 -18.43 3.32 9.44
N SER A 133 -17.65 2.30 9.82
CA SER A 133 -16.34 2.47 10.46
C SER A 133 -15.29 1.60 9.79
N PHE A 134 -14.24 2.24 9.27
CA PHE A 134 -13.09 1.56 8.67
C PHE A 134 -12.37 0.60 9.64
N ARG A 135 -12.50 0.81 10.96
CA ARG A 135 -11.82 -0.01 11.96
C ARG A 135 -12.17 -1.49 11.83
N HIS A 136 -13.45 -1.79 11.60
CA HIS A 136 -13.97 -3.15 11.57
C HIS A 136 -13.94 -3.80 10.18
N VAL A 137 -13.46 -3.07 9.17
CA VAL A 137 -13.30 -3.61 7.82
C VAL A 137 -12.22 -4.67 7.81
N ARG A 138 -12.55 -5.85 7.30
CA ARG A 138 -11.62 -6.98 7.12
C ARG A 138 -11.24 -7.18 5.65
N TRP A 139 -12.09 -6.70 4.75
CA TRP A 139 -11.94 -6.86 3.32
C TRP A 139 -12.59 -5.69 2.61
N ILE A 140 -11.86 -5.12 1.66
CA ILE A 140 -12.34 -4.14 0.70
C ILE A 140 -12.20 -4.80 -0.67
N GLN A 141 -13.31 -4.92 -1.38
CA GLN A 141 -13.33 -5.36 -2.76
C GLN A 141 -13.74 -4.18 -3.63
N ILE A 142 -12.98 -3.93 -4.68
CA ILE A 142 -13.26 -2.90 -5.67
C ILE A 142 -13.18 -3.55 -7.04
N GLU A 143 -14.27 -3.39 -7.76
CA GLU A 143 -14.47 -3.88 -9.13
C GLU A 143 -15.02 -2.72 -9.95
N GLU A 144 -15.03 -2.88 -11.27
CA GLU A 144 -15.62 -1.91 -12.18
C GLU A 144 -17.13 -1.79 -11.89
N PHE A 145 -17.53 -0.70 -11.22
CA PHE A 145 -18.93 -0.49 -10.84
C PHE A 145 -19.57 0.56 -11.74
N GLY A 146 -20.28 0.08 -12.77
CA GLY A 146 -21.10 0.90 -13.66
C GLY A 146 -20.30 1.73 -14.67
N ILE A 147 -20.97 2.11 -15.75
CA ILE A 147 -20.41 2.90 -16.85
C ILE A 147 -19.96 4.25 -16.28
N THR A 148 -18.64 4.47 -16.25
CA THR A 148 -18.10 5.81 -16.02
C THR A 148 -18.35 6.58 -17.31
N LYS A 149 -19.40 7.40 -17.34
CA LYS A 149 -19.63 8.38 -18.42
C LYS A 149 -18.66 9.54 -18.28
#